data_AF-A0A0M9ZSY9-F1
#
_entry.id   AF-A0A0M9ZSY9-F1
#
_cell.length_a   1.000
_cell.length_b   1.000
_cell.length_c   1.000
_cell.angle_alpha   90.00
_cell.angle_beta   90.00
_cell.angle_gamma   90.00
#
_symmetry.space_group_name_H-M   'P 1'
#
loop_
_entity.id
_entity.type
_entity.pdbx_description
1 polymer ?
#
loop_
_entity_poly.entity_id
_entity_poly.type
_entity_poly.pdbx_seq_one_letter_code
_entity_poly.pdbx_strand_id
1 'polypeptide(L)'
;MAVTVVGFLAARWRRAENEHSLDEWGLGGRSFGTWITWFLLGGDLYTAYTFVAVPAAIYAAGAAGFFAVPYTILVYPLIFTFLPRLWSVSHRHGYVTTSDFVRGRFGSKGLSLAVAVTGILATMPYIALQLVGIQAVLDVMGVGGGENTNWFVKDLPLLIAFGVLAAYTYSSGLRAPALIAFVKDTLIYIVIAVAIIYIPIKLGGFDDIFAKAGEAFSQVNPATKAPRGA
;
A
#
# COMPACT_ATOMS: atom_id res chain seq x y z
N MET A 1 -12.27 17.54 -3.06
CA MET A 1 -12.65 18.41 -4.20
C MET A 1 -11.58 18.41 -5.29
N ALA A 2 -10.35 18.90 -5.04
CA ALA A 2 -9.27 18.85 -6.04
C ALA A 2 -8.87 17.41 -6.45
N VAL A 3 -8.79 16.49 -5.49
CA VAL A 3 -8.54 15.05 -5.72
C VAL A 3 -9.61 14.42 -6.63
N THR A 4 -10.87 14.80 -6.42
CA THR A 4 -12.01 14.32 -7.20
C THR A 4 -11.98 14.85 -8.63
N VAL A 5 -11.60 16.12 -8.81
CA VAL A 5 -11.45 16.77 -10.12
C VAL A 5 -10.25 16.20 -10.89
N VAL A 6 -9.12 15.95 -10.22
CA VAL A 6 -7.96 15.28 -10.81
C VAL A 6 -8.30 13.83 -11.17
N GLY A 7 -9.02 13.09 -10.31
CA GLY A 7 -9.52 11.75 -10.62
C GLY A 7 -10.47 11.71 -11.83
N PHE A 8 -11.29 12.75 -12.01
CA PHE A 8 -12.22 12.85 -13.14
C PHE A 8 -11.53 13.29 -14.45
N LEU A 9 -10.55 14.19 -14.38
CA LEU A 9 -9.68 14.57 -15.51
C LEU A 9 -8.76 13.41 -15.91
N ALA A 10 -8.30 12.64 -14.94
CA ALA A 10 -7.54 11.41 -15.11
C ALA A 10 -8.33 10.33 -15.85
N ALA A 11 -9.62 10.16 -15.55
CA ALA A 11 -10.50 9.22 -16.25
C ALA A 11 -10.63 9.49 -17.77
N ARG A 12 -10.23 10.69 -18.25
CA ARG A 12 -10.18 11.06 -19.67
C ARG A 12 -8.78 11.09 -20.26
N TRP A 13 -7.72 10.93 -19.47
CA TRP A 13 -6.35 11.02 -19.96
C TRP A 13 -5.89 9.68 -20.55
N ARG A 14 -5.57 9.67 -21.85
CA ARG A 14 -5.22 8.47 -22.63
C ARG A 14 -6.30 7.38 -22.54
N ARG A 15 -7.50 7.68 -23.06
CA ARG A 15 -8.49 6.65 -23.40
C ARG A 15 -7.82 5.57 -24.25
N ALA A 16 -8.09 4.31 -23.92
CA ALA A 16 -7.55 3.18 -24.66
C ALA A 16 -8.04 3.20 -26.11
N GLU A 17 -7.12 2.97 -27.05
CA GLU A 17 -7.50 2.77 -28.45
C GLU A 17 -8.20 1.41 -28.61
N ASN A 18 -7.90 0.42 -27.74
CA ASN A 18 -8.60 -0.87 -27.67
C ASN A 18 -8.71 -1.42 -26.23
N GLU A 19 -9.79 -1.08 -25.51
CA GLU A 19 -10.10 -1.53 -24.14
C GLU A 19 -10.16 -3.06 -23.96
N HIS A 20 -10.21 -3.84 -25.05
CA HIS A 20 -10.33 -5.30 -25.04
C HIS A 20 -9.00 -6.08 -25.03
N SER A 21 -7.84 -5.42 -25.10
CA SER A 21 -6.55 -6.12 -25.02
C SER A 21 -6.06 -6.26 -23.57
N LEU A 22 -5.69 -7.48 -23.16
CA LEU A 22 -5.16 -7.75 -21.81
C LEU A 22 -3.86 -6.99 -21.50
N ASP A 23 -3.08 -6.66 -22.54
CA ASP A 23 -1.87 -5.84 -22.41
C ASP A 23 -2.22 -4.37 -22.11
N GLU A 24 -3.28 -3.84 -22.70
CA GLU A 24 -3.75 -2.48 -22.43
C GLU A 24 -4.42 -2.36 -21.06
N TRP A 25 -5.26 -3.34 -20.70
CA TRP A 25 -5.92 -3.39 -19.38
C TRP A 25 -4.93 -3.69 -18.24
N GLY A 26 -4.07 -4.69 -18.40
CA GLY A 26 -3.17 -5.18 -17.34
C GLY A 26 -1.83 -4.46 -17.24
N LEU A 27 -1.30 -3.93 -18.35
CA LEU A 27 0.02 -3.27 -18.39
C LEU A 27 -0.04 -1.81 -18.85
N GLY A 28 -1.23 -1.24 -19.04
CA GLY A 28 -1.38 0.14 -19.53
C GLY A 28 -0.84 0.35 -20.94
N GLY A 29 -0.73 -0.73 -21.73
CA GLY A 29 -0.12 -0.74 -23.06
C GLY A 29 1.40 -0.53 -23.01
N ARG A 30 2.05 -0.83 -21.88
CA ARG A 30 3.50 -0.70 -21.66
C ARG A 30 4.04 0.71 -21.94
N SER A 31 3.15 1.70 -21.87
CA SER A 31 3.37 3.07 -22.32
C SER A 31 3.75 4.03 -21.19
N PHE A 32 3.86 3.53 -19.96
CA PHE A 32 4.25 4.31 -18.79
C PHE A 32 5.75 4.53 -18.80
N GLY A 33 6.15 5.81 -18.76
CA GLY A 33 7.55 6.19 -18.57
C GLY A 33 8.01 5.99 -17.13
N THR A 34 9.32 6.10 -16.92
CA THR A 34 10.00 5.86 -15.63
C THR A 34 9.34 6.59 -14.45
N TRP A 35 8.93 7.85 -14.63
CA TRP A 35 8.29 8.63 -13.57
C TRP A 35 6.94 8.05 -13.14
N ILE A 36 6.06 7.72 -14.09
CA ILE A 36 4.75 7.13 -13.80
C ILE A 36 4.93 5.77 -13.14
N THR A 37 5.83 4.93 -13.65
CA THR A 37 6.16 3.64 -13.05
C THR A 37 6.73 3.78 -11.65
N TRP A 38 7.53 4.82 -11.39
CA TRP A 38 8.09 5.07 -10.06
C TRP A 38 7.02 5.46 -9.05
N PHE A 39 6.09 6.36 -9.39
CA PHE A 39 4.95 6.70 -8.52
C PHE A 39 4.02 5.51 -8.33
N LEU A 40 3.71 4.76 -9.38
CA LEU A 40 2.95 3.52 -9.28
C LEU A 40 3.59 2.53 -8.29
N LEU A 41 4.85 2.18 -8.50
CA LEU A 41 5.56 1.22 -7.66
C LEU A 41 5.73 1.74 -6.23
N GLY A 42 6.16 3.00 -6.08
CA GLY A 42 6.37 3.61 -4.76
C GLY A 42 5.08 3.64 -3.96
N GLY A 43 4.03 4.20 -4.55
CA GLY A 43 2.73 4.29 -3.90
C GLY A 43 2.10 2.93 -3.60
N ASP A 44 2.29 1.92 -4.44
CA ASP A 44 1.67 0.61 -4.23
C ASP A 44 2.41 -0.22 -3.17
N LEU A 45 3.71 0.04 -2.97
CA LEU A 45 4.49 -0.55 -1.90
C LEU A 45 4.17 0.10 -0.54
N TYR A 46 4.03 1.43 -0.49
CA TYR A 46 3.74 2.16 0.75
C TYR A 46 2.24 2.36 0.96
N THR A 47 1.65 1.46 1.75
CA THR A 47 0.21 1.43 2.01
C THR A 47 -0.13 1.81 3.46
N ALA A 48 -1.41 1.74 3.82
CA ALA A 48 -1.90 1.95 5.19
C ALA A 48 -1.12 1.10 6.21
N TYR A 49 -0.65 -0.09 5.82
CA TYR A 49 0.23 -0.92 6.64
C TYR A 49 1.48 -0.15 7.14
N THR A 50 2.18 0.58 6.27
CA THR A 50 3.42 1.28 6.66
C THR A 50 3.13 2.45 7.60
N PHE A 51 2.01 3.15 7.41
CA PHE A 51 1.68 4.35 8.18
C PHE A 51 0.93 4.09 9.47
N VAL A 52 0.19 2.98 9.55
CA VAL A 52 -0.63 2.64 10.73
C VAL A 52 -0.01 1.47 11.49
N ALA A 53 0.26 0.35 10.81
CA ALA A 53 0.69 -0.87 11.48
C ALA A 53 2.12 -0.79 12.01
N VAL A 54 3.06 -0.20 11.26
CA VAL A 54 4.46 -0.11 11.71
C VAL A 54 4.62 0.80 12.93
N PRO A 55 4.09 2.05 12.95
CA PRO A 55 4.15 2.87 14.16
C PRO A 55 3.38 2.27 15.34
N ALA A 56 2.23 1.62 15.10
CA ALA A 56 1.49 0.91 16.15
C ALA A 56 2.31 -0.25 16.74
N ALA A 57 3.02 -1.00 15.90
CA ALA A 57 3.91 -2.08 16.35
C ALA A 57 5.11 -1.54 17.14
N ILE A 58 5.69 -0.40 16.74
CA ILE A 58 6.76 0.25 17.52
C ILE A 58 6.21 0.75 18.86
N TYR A 59 5.00 1.31 18.88
CA TYR A 59 4.35 1.75 20.12
C TYR A 59 4.05 0.58 21.07
N ALA A 60 3.62 -0.57 20.53
CA ALA A 60 3.25 -1.73 21.33
C ALA A 60 4.44 -2.62 21.75
N ALA A 61 5.41 -2.83 20.87
CA ALA A 61 6.52 -3.77 21.04
C ALA A 61 7.90 -3.10 21.12
N GLY A 62 7.97 -1.77 21.18
CA GLY A 62 9.20 -1.00 21.31
C GLY A 62 10.18 -1.24 20.15
N ALA A 63 11.45 -1.49 20.49
CA ALA A 63 12.52 -1.66 19.51
C ALA A 63 12.31 -2.84 18.56
N ALA A 64 11.56 -3.87 18.95
CA ALA A 64 11.26 -5.00 18.06
C ALA A 64 10.43 -4.58 16.84
N GLY A 65 9.57 -3.57 16.99
CA GLY A 65 8.78 -3.00 15.88
C GLY A 65 9.65 -2.33 14.81
N PHE A 66 10.87 -1.90 15.16
CA PHE A 66 11.81 -1.31 14.22
C PHE A 66 12.35 -2.29 13.18
N PHE A 67 12.11 -3.60 13.34
CA PHE A 67 12.49 -4.64 12.37
C PHE A 67 11.99 -4.36 10.94
N ALA A 68 10.88 -3.62 10.78
CA ALA A 68 10.37 -3.17 9.49
C ALA A 68 11.43 -2.43 8.63
N VAL A 69 12.31 -1.65 9.26
CA VAL A 69 13.31 -0.82 8.57
C VAL A 69 14.50 -1.64 8.03
N PRO A 70 15.26 -2.42 8.83
CA PRO A 70 16.39 -3.17 8.32
C PRO A 70 15.97 -4.28 7.34
N TYR A 71 14.81 -4.93 7.53
CA TYR A 71 14.38 -5.96 6.59
C TYR A 71 14.13 -5.36 5.20
N THR A 72 13.49 -4.19 5.08
CA THR A 72 13.25 -3.56 3.78
C THR A 72 14.55 -3.15 3.09
N ILE A 73 15.52 -2.62 3.83
CA ILE A 73 16.85 -2.25 3.31
C ILE A 73 17.56 -3.47 2.69
N LEU A 74 17.42 -4.66 3.30
CA LEU A 74 18.02 -5.89 2.78
C LEU A 74 17.24 -6.49 1.60
N VAL A 75 15.91 -6.41 1.63
CA VAL A 75 15.04 -7.03 0.63
C VAL A 75 15.08 -6.29 -0.71
N TYR A 76 15.17 -4.94 -0.72
CA TYR A 76 15.16 -4.18 -1.98
C TYR A 76 16.31 -4.58 -2.93
N PRO A 77 17.59 -4.61 -2.53
CA PRO A 77 18.69 -5.06 -3.40
C PRO A 77 18.50 -6.47 -3.94
N LEU A 78 17.97 -7.37 -3.10
CA LEU A 78 17.67 -8.75 -3.49
C LEU A 78 16.62 -8.76 -4.62
N ILE A 79 15.50 -8.05 -4.43
CA ILE A 79 14.45 -7.94 -5.45
C ILE A 79 15.01 -7.31 -6.73
N PHE A 80 15.75 -6.21 -6.65
CA PHE A 80 16.36 -5.55 -7.81
C PHE A 80 17.41 -6.39 -8.53
N THR A 81 17.89 -7.49 -7.94
CA THR A 81 18.74 -8.46 -8.65
C THR A 81 17.92 -9.35 -9.60
N PHE A 82 16.71 -9.73 -9.19
CA PHE A 82 15.85 -10.65 -9.97
C PHE A 82 14.87 -9.92 -10.89
N LEU A 83 14.35 -8.77 -10.45
CA LEU A 83 13.26 -8.05 -11.10
C LEU A 83 13.62 -7.55 -12.52
N PRO A 84 14.82 -6.98 -12.78
CA PRO A 84 15.21 -6.57 -14.13
C PRO A 84 15.30 -7.75 -15.10
N ARG A 85 15.78 -8.91 -14.61
CA ARG A 85 15.85 -10.14 -15.41
C ARG A 85 14.46 -10.66 -15.74
N LEU A 86 13.55 -10.68 -14.76
CA LEU A 86 12.15 -11.06 -14.96
C LEU A 86 11.47 -10.13 -15.96
N TRP A 87 11.64 -8.81 -15.79
CA TRP A 87 11.10 -7.79 -16.69
C TRP A 87 11.60 -7.98 -18.12
N SER A 88 12.90 -8.21 -18.32
CA SER A 88 13.46 -8.42 -19.66
C SER A 88 12.87 -9.65 -20.36
N VAL A 89 12.68 -10.76 -19.63
CA VAL A 89 12.10 -11.99 -20.21
C VAL A 89 10.62 -11.78 -20.54
N SER A 90 9.87 -11.19 -19.61
CA SER A 90 8.45 -10.89 -19.80
C SER A 90 8.21 -9.90 -20.94
N HIS A 91 9.09 -8.92 -21.12
CA HIS A 91 9.01 -7.97 -22.22
C HIS A 91 9.26 -8.63 -23.58
N ARG A 92 10.25 -9.50 -23.70
CA ARG A 92 10.55 -10.21 -24.97
C ARG A 92 9.47 -11.20 -25.39
N HIS A 93 8.82 -11.87 -24.44
CA HIS A 93 7.85 -12.93 -24.73
C HIS A 93 6.39 -12.44 -24.63
N GLY A 94 6.16 -11.16 -24.33
CA GLY A 94 4.82 -10.61 -24.19
C GLY A 94 4.04 -11.17 -22.99
N TYR A 95 4.71 -11.68 -21.95
CA TYR A 95 4.03 -12.17 -20.76
C TYR A 95 3.36 -11.02 -20.01
N VAL A 96 2.10 -11.24 -19.61
CA VAL A 96 1.28 -10.28 -18.86
C VAL A 96 1.20 -10.67 -17.39
N THR A 97 1.15 -11.96 -17.08
CA THR A 97 1.07 -12.47 -15.70
C THR A 97 2.31 -13.27 -15.28
N THR A 98 2.51 -13.43 -13.97
CA THR A 98 3.55 -14.32 -13.42
C THR A 98 3.29 -15.79 -13.82
N SER A 99 2.03 -16.19 -13.95
CA SER A 99 1.65 -17.51 -14.47
C SER A 99 2.07 -17.71 -15.93
N ASP A 100 1.98 -16.68 -16.79
CA ASP A 100 2.44 -16.77 -18.19
C ASP A 100 3.95 -16.96 -18.26
N PHE A 101 4.70 -16.27 -17.40
CA PHE A 101 6.14 -16.47 -17.28
C PHE A 101 6.47 -17.91 -16.90
N VAL A 102 5.78 -18.48 -15.91
CA VAL A 102 5.98 -19.87 -15.48
C VAL A 102 5.59 -20.85 -16.59
N ARG A 103 4.48 -20.61 -17.27
CA ARG A 103 4.04 -21.44 -18.41
C ARG A 103 5.08 -21.41 -19.54
N GLY A 104 5.58 -20.23 -19.89
CA GLY A 104 6.59 -20.06 -20.93
C GLY A 104 7.96 -20.61 -20.56
N ARG A 105 8.34 -20.54 -19.28
CA ARG A 105 9.63 -21.04 -18.79
C ARG A 105 9.68 -22.55 -18.57
N PHE A 106 8.58 -23.16 -18.15
CA PHE A 106 8.53 -24.57 -17.74
C PHE A 106 7.65 -25.45 -18.65
N GLY A 107 6.88 -24.87 -19.58
CA GLY A 107 6.02 -25.62 -20.50
C GLY A 107 4.81 -26.32 -19.85
N SER A 108 4.65 -26.24 -18.52
CA SER A 108 3.63 -26.97 -17.77
C SER A 108 2.41 -26.10 -17.46
N LYS A 109 1.23 -26.53 -17.97
CA LYS A 109 -0.06 -25.91 -17.65
C LYS A 109 -0.44 -26.09 -16.17
N GLY A 110 -0.11 -27.24 -15.58
CA GLY A 110 -0.41 -27.53 -14.17
C GLY A 110 0.38 -26.61 -13.22
N LEU A 111 1.67 -26.39 -13.50
CA LEU A 111 2.50 -25.48 -12.71
C LEU A 111 2.04 -24.02 -12.86
N SER A 112 1.68 -23.62 -14.08
CA SER A 112 1.08 -22.30 -14.34
C SER A 112 -0.20 -22.08 -13.55
N LEU A 113 -1.09 -23.09 -13.49
CA LEU A 113 -2.33 -23.01 -12.73
C LEU A 113 -2.07 -22.94 -11.23
N ALA A 114 -1.16 -23.76 -10.71
CA ALA A 114 -0.76 -23.72 -9.31
C ALA A 114 -0.24 -22.34 -8.91
N VAL A 115 0.60 -21.71 -9.74
CA VAL A 115 1.11 -20.36 -9.51
C VAL A 115 0.01 -19.30 -9.61
N ALA A 116 -0.93 -19.44 -10.55
CA ALA A 116 -2.07 -18.52 -10.64
C ALA A 116 -2.96 -18.59 -9.39
N VAL A 117 -3.34 -19.80 -8.96
CA VAL A 117 -4.20 -20.01 -7.79
C VAL A 117 -3.52 -19.54 -6.51
N THR A 118 -2.24 -19.89 -6.33
CA THR A 118 -1.47 -19.43 -5.15
C THR A 118 -1.31 -17.92 -5.14
N GLY A 119 -1.10 -17.27 -6.30
CA GLY A 119 -1.09 -15.82 -6.41
C GLY A 119 -2.40 -15.18 -5.99
N ILE A 120 -3.54 -15.70 -6.47
CA ILE A 120 -4.88 -15.22 -6.09
C ILE A 120 -5.08 -15.38 -4.58
N LEU A 121 -4.82 -16.56 -4.02
CA LEU A 121 -4.99 -16.82 -2.59
C LEU A 121 -4.06 -15.97 -1.73
N ALA A 122 -2.83 -15.71 -2.17
CA ALA A 122 -1.89 -14.84 -1.45
C ALA A 122 -2.34 -13.38 -1.45
N THR A 123 -3.05 -12.92 -2.49
CA THR A 123 -3.57 -11.53 -2.54
C THR A 123 -4.79 -11.30 -1.66
N MET A 124 -5.60 -12.34 -1.37
CA MET A 124 -6.82 -12.19 -0.56
C MET A 124 -6.55 -11.66 0.87
N PRO A 125 -5.63 -12.23 1.66
CA PRO A 125 -5.27 -11.70 2.97
C PRO A 125 -4.73 -10.26 2.90
N TYR A 126 -3.99 -9.94 1.85
CA TYR A 126 -3.45 -8.59 1.67
C TYR A 126 -4.56 -7.56 1.47
N ILE A 127 -5.55 -7.87 0.62
CA ILE A 127 -6.72 -7.00 0.42
C ILE A 127 -7.49 -6.84 1.74
N ALA A 128 -7.69 -7.93 2.49
CA ALA A 128 -8.37 -7.88 3.79
C ALA A 128 -7.64 -6.96 4.78
N LEU A 129 -6.30 -7.02 4.83
CA LEU A 129 -5.49 -6.15 5.69
C LEU A 129 -5.67 -4.67 5.34
N GLN A 130 -5.80 -4.32 4.07
CA GLN A 130 -6.03 -2.93 3.65
C GLN A 130 -7.41 -2.42 4.10
N LEU A 131 -8.44 -3.28 4.06
CA LEU A 131 -9.78 -2.93 4.54
C LEU A 131 -9.80 -2.70 6.07
N VAL A 132 -9.12 -3.56 6.83
CA VAL A 132 -8.95 -3.38 8.28
C VAL A 132 -8.22 -2.07 8.59
N GLY A 133 -7.21 -1.71 7.79
CA GLY A 133 -6.52 -0.42 7.92
C GLY A 133 -7.47 0.77 7.76
N ILE A 134 -8.37 0.73 6.78
CA ILE A 134 -9.39 1.78 6.58
C ILE A 134 -10.37 1.81 7.76
N GLN A 135 -10.83 0.64 8.22
CA GLN A 135 -11.74 0.54 9.37
C GLN A 135 -11.15 1.16 10.64
N ALA A 136 -9.87 0.89 10.94
CA ALA A 136 -9.18 1.47 12.09
C ALA A 136 -9.12 3.02 12.01
N VAL A 137 -8.88 3.57 10.83
CA VAL A 137 -8.86 5.03 10.63
C VAL A 137 -10.25 5.63 10.77
N LEU A 138 -11.28 4.99 10.21
CA LEU A 138 -12.67 5.41 10.32
C LEU A 138 -13.17 5.39 11.78
N ASP A 139 -12.81 4.35 12.54
CA ASP A 139 -13.14 4.23 13.95
C ASP A 139 -12.50 5.37 14.77
N VAL A 140 -11.24 5.73 14.49
CA VAL A 140 -10.57 6.88 15.15
C VAL A 140 -11.21 8.22 14.76
N MET A 141 -11.68 8.37 13.53
CA MET A 141 -12.38 9.57 13.07
C MET A 141 -13.82 9.67 13.58
N GLY A 142 -14.33 8.63 14.27
CA GLY A 142 -15.72 8.57 14.75
C GLY A 142 -16.75 8.35 13.63
N VAL A 143 -16.30 7.95 12.44
CA VAL A 143 -17.15 7.77 11.25
C VAL A 143 -17.32 6.26 11.01
N GLY A 144 -18.23 5.63 11.74
CA GLY A 144 -18.46 4.17 11.64
C GLY A 144 -19.62 3.60 12.47
N GLY A 145 -20.35 4.47 13.18
CA GLY A 145 -21.37 4.04 14.16
C GLY A 145 -20.72 3.65 15.50
N GLY A 146 -21.30 4.10 16.61
CA GLY A 146 -20.84 3.73 17.95
C GLY A 146 -20.98 2.23 18.22
N GLU A 147 -20.46 1.78 19.37
CA GLU A 147 -20.42 0.38 19.83
C GLU A 147 -21.75 -0.40 19.74
N ASN A 148 -22.89 0.28 19.53
CA ASN A 148 -24.24 -0.29 19.48
C ASN A 148 -24.84 -0.42 18.06
N THR A 149 -24.06 -0.32 16.99
CA THR A 149 -24.59 -0.36 15.61
C THR A 149 -24.35 -1.72 14.94
N ASN A 150 -25.36 -2.24 14.23
CA ASN A 150 -25.30 -3.51 13.49
C ASN A 150 -24.05 -3.60 12.59
N TRP A 151 -23.36 -4.75 12.60
CA TRP A 151 -22.16 -5.06 11.78
C TRP A 151 -22.32 -4.62 10.32
N PHE A 152 -23.49 -4.82 9.73
CA PHE A 152 -23.80 -4.44 8.36
C PHE A 152 -23.80 -2.92 8.10
N VAL A 153 -24.22 -2.11 9.07
CA VAL A 153 -24.25 -0.63 8.95
C VAL A 153 -22.86 -0.04 9.15
N LYS A 154 -22.06 -0.65 10.04
CA LYS A 154 -20.65 -0.28 10.26
C LYS A 154 -19.80 -0.52 9.00
N ASP A 155 -20.03 -1.62 8.31
CA ASP A 155 -19.25 -2.00 7.12
C ASP A 155 -19.82 -1.46 5.81
N LEU A 156 -21.03 -0.87 5.83
CA LEU A 156 -21.68 -0.36 4.62
C LEU A 156 -20.85 0.70 3.86
N PRO A 157 -20.22 1.70 4.52
CA PRO A 157 -19.35 2.65 3.84
C PRO A 157 -18.14 1.97 3.19
N LEU A 158 -17.60 0.94 3.84
CA LEU A 158 -16.45 0.18 3.37
C LEU A 158 -16.82 -0.69 2.16
N LEU A 159 -17.98 -1.35 2.19
CA LEU A 159 -18.54 -2.12 1.07
C LEU A 159 -18.82 -1.23 -0.14
N ILE A 160 -19.39 -0.04 0.06
CA ILE A 160 -19.63 0.92 -1.02
C ILE A 160 -18.30 1.40 -1.60
N ALA A 161 -17.34 1.79 -0.76
CA ALA A 161 -16.02 2.23 -1.21
C ALA A 161 -15.30 1.14 -2.01
N PHE A 162 -15.33 -0.11 -1.51
CA PHE A 162 -14.75 -1.26 -2.20
C PHE A 162 -15.45 -1.55 -3.52
N GLY A 163 -16.79 -1.54 -3.56
CA GLY A 163 -17.56 -1.80 -4.77
C GLY A 163 -17.31 -0.76 -5.86
N VAL A 164 -17.26 0.53 -5.50
CA VAL A 164 -16.91 1.61 -6.43
C VAL A 164 -15.48 1.44 -6.95
N LEU A 165 -14.52 1.17 -6.06
CA LEU A 165 -13.12 0.94 -6.45
C LEU A 165 -12.98 -0.28 -7.37
N ALA A 166 -13.68 -1.37 -7.07
CA ALA A 166 -13.66 -2.59 -7.88
C ALA A 166 -14.25 -2.34 -9.28
N ALA A 167 -15.40 -1.66 -9.36
CA ALA A 167 -16.02 -1.29 -10.64
C ALA A 167 -15.10 -0.37 -11.48
N TYR A 168 -14.45 0.58 -10.83
CA TYR A 168 -13.51 1.49 -11.50
C TYR A 168 -12.25 0.76 -11.99
N THR A 169 -11.71 -0.16 -11.18
CA THR A 169 -10.54 -0.97 -11.53
C THR A 169 -10.85 -1.93 -12.68
N TYR A 170 -12.02 -2.56 -12.66
CA TYR A 170 -12.49 -3.45 -13.71
C TYR A 170 -12.62 -2.72 -15.06
N SER A 171 -13.19 -1.50 -15.05
CA SER A 171 -13.42 -0.73 -16.27
C SER A 171 -12.17 -0.02 -16.81
N SER A 172 -11.29 0.46 -15.94
CA SER A 172 -10.19 1.37 -16.34
C SER A 172 -8.79 0.74 -16.33
N GLY A 173 -8.65 -0.51 -15.87
CA GLY A 173 -7.37 -1.24 -15.85
C GLY A 173 -6.26 -0.52 -15.08
N LEU A 174 -4.99 -0.76 -15.44
CA LEU A 174 -3.81 -0.21 -14.76
C LEU A 174 -3.67 1.34 -14.89
N ARG A 175 -4.36 1.97 -15.84
CA ARG A 175 -4.31 3.43 -16.03
C ARG A 175 -4.98 4.20 -14.92
N ALA A 176 -6.07 3.68 -14.37
CA ALA A 176 -6.76 4.27 -13.23
C ALA A 176 -5.87 4.33 -11.97
N PRO A 177 -5.28 3.21 -11.50
CA PRO A 177 -4.31 3.20 -10.41
C PRO A 177 -3.12 4.12 -10.65
N ALA A 178 -2.62 4.20 -11.89
CA ALA A 178 -1.49 5.07 -12.25
C ALA A 178 -1.74 6.54 -11.93
N LEU A 179 -2.96 7.00 -12.17
CA LEU A 179 -3.33 8.39 -11.96
C LEU A 179 -3.65 8.66 -10.49
N ILE A 180 -4.30 7.71 -9.83
CA ILE A 180 -4.56 7.77 -8.38
C ILE A 180 -3.24 7.78 -7.61
N ALA A 181 -2.22 7.05 -8.07
CA ALA A 181 -0.91 6.97 -7.42
C ALA A 181 -0.29 8.36 -7.22
N PHE A 182 -0.29 9.24 -8.23
CA PHE A 182 0.25 10.60 -8.08
C PHE A 182 -0.42 11.40 -6.96
N VAL A 183 -1.76 11.35 -6.91
CA VAL A 183 -2.53 12.09 -5.91
C VAL A 183 -2.31 11.51 -4.52
N LYS A 184 -2.42 10.18 -4.40
CA LYS A 184 -2.17 9.44 -3.17
C LYS A 184 -0.76 9.72 -2.64
N ASP A 185 0.25 9.59 -3.48
CA ASP A 185 1.65 9.74 -3.08
C ASP A 185 1.95 11.18 -2.66
N THR A 186 1.39 12.17 -3.37
CA THR A 186 1.51 13.58 -2.96
C THR A 186 0.93 13.79 -1.56
N LEU A 187 -0.24 13.21 -1.26
CA LEU A 187 -0.84 13.29 0.08
C LEU A 187 0.04 12.60 1.12
N ILE A 188 0.61 11.43 0.80
CA ILE A 188 1.56 10.73 1.67
C ILE A 188 2.77 11.63 1.97
N TYR A 189 3.37 12.27 0.96
CA TYR A 189 4.50 13.18 1.17
C TYR A 189 4.15 14.37 2.06
N ILE A 190 2.95 14.94 1.91
CA ILE A 190 2.46 16.01 2.79
C ILE A 190 2.35 15.51 4.23
N VAL A 191 1.76 14.32 4.45
CA VAL A 191 1.63 13.73 5.78
C VAL A 191 3.00 13.50 6.41
N ILE A 192 3.96 12.97 5.65
CA ILE A 192 5.34 12.78 6.12
C ILE A 192 5.99 14.12 6.49
N ALA A 193 5.84 15.14 5.65
CA ALA A 193 6.38 16.47 5.92
C ALA A 193 5.78 17.08 7.20
N VAL A 194 4.47 16.95 7.39
CA VAL A 194 3.79 17.38 8.63
C VAL A 194 4.31 16.59 9.83
N ALA A 195 4.48 15.27 9.70
CA ALA A 195 4.94 14.42 10.79
C ALA A 195 6.38 14.69 11.22
N ILE A 196 7.29 14.99 10.28
CA ILE A 196 8.72 15.20 10.56
C ILE A 196 9.05 16.65 10.88
N ILE A 197 8.31 17.61 10.31
CA ILE A 197 8.64 19.04 10.45
C ILE A 197 7.66 19.70 11.43
N TYR A 198 6.38 19.67 11.13
CA TYR A 198 5.38 20.45 11.87
C TYR A 198 5.14 19.92 13.29
N ILE A 199 5.02 18.60 13.46
CA ILE A 199 4.79 18.00 14.78
C ILE A 199 5.97 18.28 15.74
N PRO A 200 7.24 18.05 15.36
CA PRO A 200 8.36 18.37 16.24
C PRO A 200 8.46 19.84 16.58
N ILE A 201 8.22 20.75 15.63
CA ILE A 201 8.19 22.19 15.91
C ILE A 201 7.13 22.54 16.97
N LYS A 202 5.94 21.93 16.89
CA LYS A 202 4.87 22.15 17.87
C LYS A 202 5.14 21.52 19.23
N LEU A 203 5.93 20.45 19.28
CA LEU A 203 6.28 19.74 20.51
C LEU A 203 7.56 20.26 21.19
N GLY A 204 8.15 21.36 20.71
CA GLY A 204 9.34 21.96 21.34
C GLY A 204 10.68 21.56 20.71
N GLY A 205 10.65 20.88 19.56
CA GLY A 205 11.83 20.40 18.85
C GLY A 205 12.13 18.92 19.13
N PHE A 206 13.02 18.34 18.35
CA PHE A 206 13.43 16.94 18.54
C PHE A 206 14.10 16.72 19.90
N ASP A 207 14.88 17.70 20.38
CA ASP A 207 15.58 17.61 21.67
C ASP A 207 14.61 17.44 22.85
N ASP A 208 13.54 18.23 22.91
CA ASP A 208 12.52 18.13 23.96
C ASP A 208 11.72 16.82 23.85
N ILE A 209 11.44 16.36 22.62
CA ILE A 209 10.80 15.06 22.39
C ILE A 209 11.69 13.92 22.94
N PHE A 210 12.98 13.92 22.61
CA PHE A 210 13.89 12.87 23.05
C PHE A 210 14.16 12.94 24.55
N ALA A 211 14.24 14.13 25.15
CA ALA A 211 14.35 14.29 26.60
C ALA A 211 13.14 13.69 27.32
N LYS A 212 11.92 14.06 26.91
CA LYS A 212 10.67 13.52 27.47
C LYS A 212 10.52 12.02 27.23
N ALA A 213 10.92 11.52 26.06
CA ALA A 213 10.92 10.10 25.78
C ALA A 213 11.90 9.35 26.70
N GLY A 214 13.11 9.89 26.90
CA GLY A 214 14.10 9.35 27.83
C GLY A 214 13.58 9.30 29.27
N GLU A 215 12.94 10.37 29.74
CA GLU A 215 12.27 10.39 31.05
C GLU A 215 11.16 9.33 31.13
N ALA A 216 10.29 9.23 30.12
CA ALA A 216 9.20 8.27 30.10
C ALA A 216 9.68 6.81 30.09
N PHE A 217 10.78 6.51 29.38
CA PHE A 217 11.38 5.17 29.34
C PHE A 217 12.21 4.85 30.58
N SER A 218 12.70 5.87 31.30
CA SER A 218 13.34 5.68 32.62
C SER A 218 12.34 5.29 33.72
N GLN A 219 11.04 5.55 33.51
CA GLN A 219 10.00 5.15 34.44
C GLN A 219 9.68 3.65 34.31
N VAL A 220 9.74 2.96 35.44
CA VAL A 220 9.40 1.53 35.54
C VAL A 220 7.87 1.38 35.44
N ASN A 221 7.42 0.50 34.55
CA ASN A 221 6.00 0.22 34.42
C ASN A 221 5.50 -0.52 35.69
N PRO A 222 4.51 0.04 36.43
CA PRO A 222 4.05 -0.57 37.68
C PRO A 222 3.41 -1.95 37.50
N ALA A 223 2.95 -2.31 36.29
CA ALA A 223 2.35 -3.60 36.00
C ALA A 223 3.38 -4.69 35.66
N THR A 224 4.48 -4.35 34.99
CA THR A 224 5.48 -5.33 34.50
C THR A 224 6.81 -5.28 35.25
N LYS A 225 7.02 -4.27 36.11
CA LYS A 225 8.29 -3.99 36.84
C LYS A 225 9.52 -3.87 35.94
N ALA A 226 9.33 -3.69 34.63
CA ALA A 226 10.37 -3.45 33.64
C ALA A 226 10.35 -1.98 33.19
N PRO A 227 11.45 -1.46 32.61
CA PRO A 227 11.42 -0.18 31.92
C PRO A 227 10.32 -0.21 30.85
N ARG A 228 9.58 0.89 30.67
CA ARG A 228 8.65 0.98 29.53
C ARG A 228 9.48 0.82 28.24
N GLY A 229 9.03 -0.04 27.31
CA GLY A 229 9.70 -0.24 26.01
C GLY A 229 10.76 -1.35 25.93
N ALA A 230 10.97 -2.13 27.00
CA ALA A 230 11.75 -3.38 27.01
C ALA A 230 10.89 -4.61 26.68
#